data_AF-A0A9W6QXA7-F1
#
_entry.id   AF-A0A9W6QXA7-F1
#
_cell.length_a   1.000
_cell.length_b   1.000
_cell.length_c   1.000
_cell.angle_alpha   90.00
_cell.angle_beta   90.00
_cell.angle_gamma   90.00
#
_symmetry.space_group_name_H-M   'P 1'
#
loop_
_entity.id
_entity.type
_entity.pdbx_description
1 polymer ?
#
loop_
_entity_poly.entity_id
_entity_poly.type
_entity_poly.pdbx_seq_one_letter_code
_entity_poly.pdbx_strand_id
1 'polypeptide(L)'
;MSYAQIERWRARGLVPRNIRHSHGRGRGSGATLAAGALPAVLALAKYARRGVSLHATTLAWFLEAHLSESPAWTGAPVPEPPEAPVRAALLWQYDRTTSRIPANVGADERDLDLIAETIRRNTARSGVMEIDLVGRMGEFVRTGALPGGERRSARAAREGVTTIALAQALGFDEVGSDAMMHALTDLGSVPADYLDSARRLLVAGELTGKPSVVIPDRREQRKRLQATTHQELIGARNLAQELLGAVGALQLFRMLGVSNRETDRLRATFVRAGLGVLFIGGLVKVHDADTVVPVMTALLDPTVRAVAEYVHAHLHDGSFGDIHALFDRAERYLTQRRADPR
;
A
#
# COMPACT_ATOMS: atom_id res chain seq x y z
N MET A 1 -3.08 22.04 19.48
CA MET A 1 -1.85 21.29 19.81
C MET A 1 -1.30 21.81 21.13
N SER A 2 -0.97 20.94 22.08
CA SER A 2 -0.48 21.36 23.41
C SER A 2 1.03 21.23 23.55
N TYR A 3 1.64 22.00 24.47
CA TYR A 3 3.07 21.90 24.77
C TYR A 3 3.47 20.45 25.16
N ALA A 4 2.65 19.78 25.98
CA ALA A 4 2.86 18.39 26.37
C ALA A 4 2.88 17.42 25.18
N GLN A 5 2.12 17.70 24.11
CA GLN A 5 2.14 16.90 22.89
C GLN A 5 3.48 17.03 22.14
N ILE A 6 4.01 18.25 22.04
CA ILE A 6 5.31 18.51 21.41
C ILE A 6 6.43 17.82 22.21
N GLU A 7 6.39 17.88 23.55
CA GLU A 7 7.38 17.20 24.39
C GLU A 7 7.32 15.67 24.23
N ARG A 8 6.13 15.09 24.05
CA ARG A 8 6.02 13.65 23.72
C ARG A 8 6.65 13.32 22.37
N TRP A 9 6.50 14.17 21.36
CA TRP A 9 7.15 13.97 20.06
C TRP A 9 8.67 14.10 20.14
N ARG A 10 9.17 15.07 20.93
CA ARG A 10 10.61 15.19 21.22
C ARG A 10 11.16 13.98 21.95
N ALA A 11 10.43 13.46 22.94
CA ALA A 11 10.83 12.25 23.67
C ALA A 11 10.93 11.02 22.77
N ARG A 12 10.15 10.97 21.68
CA ARG A 12 10.18 9.92 20.67
C ARG A 12 11.14 10.19 19.51
N GLY A 13 11.90 11.28 19.56
CA GLY A 13 12.88 11.62 18.51
C GLY A 13 12.26 12.11 17.20
N LEU A 14 10.95 12.39 17.16
CA LEU A 14 10.27 12.91 15.97
C LEU A 14 10.47 14.40 15.76
N VAL A 15 10.72 15.13 16.85
CA VAL A 15 10.98 16.58 16.83
C VAL A 15 12.32 16.81 17.51
N PRO A 16 13.26 17.56 16.90
CA PRO A 16 14.49 17.96 17.55
C PRO A 16 14.24 18.65 18.90
N ARG A 17 15.09 18.34 19.89
CA ARG A 17 15.05 19.02 21.19
C ARG A 17 15.56 20.45 21.03
N ASN A 18 15.03 21.36 21.85
CA ASN A 18 15.53 22.73 21.89
C ASN A 18 17.01 22.76 22.30
N ILE A 19 17.75 23.68 21.70
CA ILE A 19 19.14 23.94 22.05
C ILE A 19 19.12 24.82 23.30
N ARG A 20 19.70 24.32 24.40
CA ARG A 20 19.75 25.05 25.67
C ARG A 20 21.04 25.86 25.74
N HIS A 21 20.91 27.10 26.16
CA HIS A 21 22.02 28.03 26.37
C HIS A 21 22.05 28.41 27.85
N SER A 22 23.19 28.19 28.51
CA SER A 22 23.40 28.69 29.88
C SER A 22 23.96 30.12 29.82
N HIS A 23 23.32 31.06 30.50
CA HIS A 23 23.80 32.46 30.54
C HIS A 23 24.78 32.75 31.68
N GLY A 24 25.29 31.71 32.35
CA GLY A 24 26.18 31.80 33.52
C GLY A 24 25.44 31.78 34.86
N ARG A 25 26.20 31.78 35.97
CA ARG A 25 25.64 31.73 37.35
C ARG A 25 24.70 32.91 37.59
N GLY A 26 23.51 32.62 38.12
CA GLY A 26 22.49 33.61 38.49
C GLY A 26 21.73 34.25 37.32
N ARG A 27 22.04 33.92 36.05
CA ARG A 27 21.43 34.54 34.86
C ARG A 27 20.40 33.65 34.14
N GLY A 28 20.10 32.47 34.71
CA GLY A 28 19.14 31.53 34.15
C GLY A 28 19.60 30.83 32.87
N SER A 29 18.66 30.16 32.21
CA SER A 29 18.88 29.41 30.97
C SER A 29 17.89 29.84 29.89
N GLY A 30 18.38 30.01 28.66
CA GLY A 30 17.55 30.19 27.48
C GLY A 30 17.43 28.89 26.69
N ALA A 31 16.40 28.82 25.84
CA ALA A 31 16.27 27.73 24.89
C ALA A 31 15.89 28.30 23.53
N THR A 32 16.63 27.93 22.50
CA THR A 32 16.28 28.24 21.11
C THR A 32 15.68 27.00 20.45
N LEU A 33 14.73 27.22 19.55
CA LEU A 33 14.16 26.15 18.74
C LEU A 33 15.28 25.59 17.84
N ALA A 34 15.44 24.27 17.82
CA ALA A 34 16.38 23.63 16.91
C ALA A 34 15.89 23.75 15.45
N ALA A 35 16.84 23.82 14.52
CA ALA A 35 16.54 23.79 13.09
C ALA A 35 15.70 22.55 12.74
N GLY A 36 14.73 22.70 11.85
CA GLY A 36 13.82 21.62 11.43
C GLY A 36 12.70 21.28 12.44
N ALA A 37 12.73 21.80 13.68
CA ALA A 37 11.70 21.47 14.66
C ALA A 37 10.31 22.02 14.29
N LEU A 38 10.22 23.24 13.73
CA LEU A 38 8.95 23.79 13.29
C LEU A 38 8.35 23.00 12.10
N PRO A 39 9.08 22.74 11.00
CA PRO A 39 8.61 21.87 9.93
C PRO A 39 8.15 20.48 10.41
N ALA A 40 8.92 19.82 11.27
CA ALA A 40 8.56 18.51 11.83
C ALA A 40 7.25 18.57 12.66
N VAL A 41 7.10 19.61 13.48
CA VAL A 41 5.87 19.84 14.26
C VAL A 41 4.67 20.07 13.35
N LEU A 42 4.82 20.83 12.26
CA LEU A 42 3.74 21.09 11.30
C LEU A 42 3.33 19.81 10.57
N ALA A 43 4.29 19.01 10.11
CA ALA A 43 4.03 17.72 9.47
C ALA A 43 3.27 16.76 10.41
N LEU A 44 3.71 16.64 11.66
CA LEU A 44 3.02 15.82 12.67
C LEU A 44 1.62 16.35 13.00
N ALA A 45 1.47 17.67 13.13
CA ALA A 45 0.20 18.30 13.50
C ALA A 45 -0.89 18.04 12.46
N LYS A 46 -0.54 17.91 11.17
CA LYS A 46 -1.47 17.59 10.08
C LYS A 46 -2.22 16.28 10.31
N TYR A 47 -1.52 15.27 10.84
CA TYR A 47 -2.04 13.91 11.00
C TYR A 47 -2.39 13.54 12.45
N ALA A 48 -1.99 14.36 13.42
CA ALA A 48 -2.26 14.11 14.82
C ALA A 48 -3.74 14.38 15.16
N ARG A 49 -4.53 13.30 15.26
CA ARG A 49 -5.94 13.35 15.67
C ARG A 49 -6.16 12.48 16.91
N ARG A 50 -7.22 12.77 17.67
CA ARG A 50 -7.61 11.94 18.83
C ARG A 50 -7.87 10.50 18.34
N GLY A 51 -7.28 9.52 19.03
CA GLY A 51 -7.44 8.09 18.69
C GLY A 51 -6.47 7.57 17.62
N VAL A 52 -5.73 8.44 16.93
CA VAL A 52 -4.70 8.02 15.97
C VAL A 52 -3.39 7.74 16.69
N SER A 53 -2.77 6.60 16.40
CA SER A 53 -1.50 6.22 17.01
C SER A 53 -0.36 7.09 16.47
N LEU A 54 0.68 7.31 17.29
CA LEU A 54 1.85 8.06 16.85
C LEU A 54 2.58 7.36 15.68
N HIS A 55 2.54 6.04 15.63
CA HIS A 55 3.08 5.26 14.51
C HIS A 55 2.32 5.55 13.21
N ALA A 56 0.98 5.55 13.23
CA ALA A 56 0.18 5.90 12.06
C ALA A 56 0.45 7.34 11.60
N THR A 57 0.56 8.29 12.53
CA THR A 57 0.96 9.68 12.24
C THR A 57 2.35 9.77 11.62
N THR A 58 3.31 8.98 12.11
CA THR A 58 4.69 8.95 11.58
C THR A 58 4.72 8.38 10.17
N LEU A 59 3.96 7.32 9.88
CA LEU A 59 3.86 6.77 8.54
C LEU A 59 3.19 7.73 7.57
N ALA A 60 2.11 8.41 7.98
CA ALA A 60 1.47 9.42 7.14
C ALA A 60 2.44 10.56 6.76
N TRP A 61 3.24 11.04 7.73
CA TRP A 61 4.31 12.00 7.46
C TRP A 61 5.35 11.41 6.49
N PHE A 62 5.85 10.20 6.75
CA PHE A 62 6.83 9.54 5.90
C PHE A 62 6.37 9.36 4.45
N LEU A 63 5.09 9.03 4.24
CA LEU A 63 4.50 8.89 2.90
C LEU A 63 4.27 10.23 2.21
N GLU A 64 3.95 11.29 2.96
CA GLU A 64 3.77 12.64 2.42
C GLU A 64 5.08 13.28 2.00
N ALA A 65 6.19 12.99 2.68
CA ALA A 65 7.50 13.56 2.36
C ALA A 65 7.86 13.38 0.87
N HIS A 66 7.63 12.18 0.30
CA HIS A 66 7.82 11.93 -1.14
C HIS A 66 6.88 12.77 -2.03
N LEU A 67 5.62 12.91 -1.65
CA LEU A 67 4.66 13.70 -2.44
C LEU A 67 5.11 15.16 -2.56
N SER A 68 5.80 15.67 -1.55
CA SER A 68 6.32 17.04 -1.56
C SER A 68 7.52 17.26 -2.50
N GLU A 69 8.10 16.19 -3.04
CA GLU A 69 9.17 16.25 -4.07
C GLU A 69 8.60 16.35 -5.49
N SER A 70 7.30 16.08 -5.68
CA SER A 70 6.65 16.15 -6.99
C SER A 70 6.56 17.59 -7.51
N PRO A 71 6.84 17.85 -8.80
CA PRO A 71 6.61 19.17 -9.42
C PRO A 71 5.15 19.65 -9.34
N ALA A 72 4.20 18.72 -9.19
CA ALA A 72 2.78 19.04 -9.04
C ALA A 72 2.39 19.41 -7.60
N TRP A 73 3.30 19.33 -6.63
CA TRP A 73 3.04 19.69 -5.25
C TRP A 73 2.93 21.21 -5.09
N THR A 74 1.78 21.64 -4.57
CA THR A 74 1.49 23.07 -4.31
C THR A 74 1.59 23.45 -2.83
N GLY A 75 1.85 22.46 -1.96
CA GLY A 75 1.98 22.67 -0.52
C GLY A 75 3.37 23.15 -0.11
N ALA A 76 3.53 23.41 1.19
CA ALA A 76 4.86 23.60 1.76
C ALA A 76 5.69 22.30 1.63
N PRO A 77 7.01 22.38 1.40
CA PRO A 77 7.89 21.22 1.44
C PRO A 77 7.76 20.48 2.77
N VAL A 78 7.64 19.16 2.72
CA VAL A 78 7.50 18.31 3.91
C VAL A 78 8.87 17.67 4.17
N PRO A 79 9.50 17.91 5.35
CA PRO A 79 10.81 17.34 5.63
C PRO A 79 10.74 15.82 5.76
N GLU A 80 11.84 15.12 5.48
CA GLU A 80 11.93 13.68 5.75
C GLU A 80 11.91 13.41 7.27
N PRO A 81 11.06 12.49 7.78
CA PRO A 81 11.05 12.12 9.18
C PRO A 81 12.31 11.36 9.62
N PRO A 82 12.67 11.42 10.91
CA PRO A 82 13.84 10.69 11.43
C PRO A 82 13.70 9.16 11.29
N GLU A 83 14.81 8.49 10.96
CA GLU A 83 14.87 7.06 10.66
C GLU A 83 14.28 6.17 11.77
N ALA A 84 14.74 6.31 13.02
CA ALA A 84 14.36 5.41 14.10
C ALA A 84 12.83 5.41 14.35
N PRO A 85 12.14 6.58 14.42
CA PRO A 85 10.69 6.62 14.43
C PRO A 85 10.01 5.98 13.22
N VAL A 86 10.52 6.21 12.01
CA VAL A 86 9.98 5.60 10.77
C VAL A 86 10.06 4.08 10.85
N ARG A 87 11.23 3.54 11.18
CA ARG A 87 11.44 2.10 11.32
C ARG A 87 10.52 1.50 12.38
N ALA A 88 10.41 2.15 13.54
CA ALA A 88 9.51 1.70 14.60
C ALA A 88 8.03 1.71 14.13
N ALA A 89 7.64 2.68 13.33
CA ALA A 89 6.29 2.76 12.77
C ALA A 89 6.02 1.71 11.68
N LEU A 90 7.00 1.45 10.81
CA LEU A 90 6.93 0.40 9.80
C LEU A 90 6.82 -0.99 10.46
N LEU A 91 7.64 -1.27 11.47
CA LEU A 91 7.56 -2.52 12.23
C LEU A 91 6.24 -2.65 12.97
N TRP A 92 5.75 -1.58 13.60
CA TRP A 92 4.43 -1.59 14.23
C TRP A 92 3.32 -1.91 13.22
N GLN A 93 3.36 -1.32 12.04
CA GLN A 93 2.36 -1.56 11.00
C GLN A 93 2.47 -2.97 10.44
N TYR A 94 3.69 -3.45 10.19
CA TYR A 94 3.97 -4.81 9.76
C TYR A 94 3.47 -5.84 10.78
N ASP A 95 3.81 -5.66 12.06
CA ASP A 95 3.36 -6.52 13.14
C ASP A 95 1.83 -6.44 13.29
N ARG A 96 1.20 -5.27 13.08
CA ARG A 96 -0.28 -5.12 13.12
C ARG A 96 -0.98 -5.83 11.97
N THR A 97 -0.45 -5.76 10.75
CA THR A 97 -1.04 -6.45 9.59
C THR A 97 -0.83 -7.95 9.68
N THR A 98 0.31 -8.40 10.23
CA THR A 98 0.65 -9.82 10.36
C THR A 98 0.11 -10.48 11.62
N SER A 99 -0.02 -9.79 12.76
CA SER A 99 -0.56 -10.35 14.02
C SER A 99 -2.05 -10.70 13.97
N ARG A 100 -2.76 -10.25 12.92
CA ARG A 100 -4.09 -10.75 12.58
C ARG A 100 -4.06 -12.22 12.09
N ILE A 101 -2.87 -12.77 11.90
CA ILE A 101 -2.59 -14.13 11.45
C ILE A 101 -1.70 -14.78 12.53
N PRO A 102 -2.19 -15.80 13.27
CA PRO A 102 -1.47 -16.33 14.42
C PRO A 102 -0.07 -16.86 14.04
N ALA A 103 0.96 -16.48 14.80
CA ALA A 103 2.38 -16.68 14.47
C ALA A 103 2.95 -18.07 14.86
N ASN A 104 2.18 -18.90 15.55
CA ASN A 104 2.60 -20.18 16.13
C ASN A 104 1.76 -21.36 15.64
N VAL A 105 1.29 -21.28 14.41
CA VAL A 105 0.50 -22.35 13.82
C VAL A 105 1.49 -23.31 13.17
N GLY A 106 1.63 -24.50 13.75
CA GLY A 106 2.39 -25.58 13.14
C GLY A 106 1.74 -25.99 11.83
N ALA A 107 2.48 -26.69 10.97
CA ALA A 107 1.97 -27.23 9.71
C ALA A 107 0.97 -28.40 9.91
N ASP A 108 0.26 -28.44 11.04
CA ASP A 108 -0.78 -29.43 11.32
C ASP A 108 -2.13 -28.91 10.77
N GLU A 109 -2.91 -29.80 10.19
CA GLU A 109 -4.20 -29.50 9.53
C GLU A 109 -5.21 -28.79 10.46
N ARG A 110 -5.21 -29.14 11.75
CA ARG A 110 -6.07 -28.50 12.79
C ARG A 110 -5.76 -27.02 13.01
N ASP A 111 -4.52 -26.68 12.76
CA ASP A 111 -3.92 -25.39 13.02
C ASP A 111 -4.25 -24.45 11.84
N LEU A 112 -4.25 -24.98 10.61
CA LEU A 112 -4.79 -24.35 9.40
C LEU A 112 -6.30 -24.07 9.50
N ASP A 113 -7.09 -25.03 10.02
CA ASP A 113 -8.52 -24.84 10.26
C ASP A 113 -8.80 -23.70 11.24
N LEU A 114 -7.96 -23.57 12.28
CA LEU A 114 -8.09 -22.51 13.28
C LEU A 114 -7.78 -21.13 12.68
N ILE A 115 -6.81 -21.05 11.76
CA ILE A 115 -6.53 -19.83 10.97
C ILE A 115 -7.72 -19.52 10.08
N ALA A 116 -8.21 -20.48 9.28
CA ALA A 116 -9.34 -20.31 8.39
C ALA A 116 -10.59 -19.81 9.14
N GLU A 117 -10.87 -20.40 10.30
CA GLU A 117 -12.00 -20.00 11.13
C GLU A 117 -11.79 -18.64 11.83
N THR A 118 -10.56 -18.28 12.17
CA THR A 118 -10.24 -16.94 12.71
C THR A 118 -10.40 -15.86 11.64
N ILE A 119 -9.91 -16.11 10.43
CA ILE A 119 -10.07 -15.21 9.28
C ILE A 119 -11.56 -15.09 8.94
N ARG A 120 -12.30 -16.20 8.83
CA ARG A 120 -13.76 -16.20 8.62
C ARG A 120 -14.49 -15.40 9.69
N ARG A 121 -14.21 -15.62 10.97
CA ARG A 121 -14.84 -14.89 12.09
C ARG A 121 -14.50 -13.41 12.05
N ASN A 122 -13.27 -13.02 11.72
CA ASN A 122 -12.89 -11.62 11.59
C ASN A 122 -13.60 -10.97 10.38
N THR A 123 -13.63 -11.65 9.23
CA THR A 123 -14.37 -11.19 8.05
C THR A 123 -15.88 -11.05 8.33
N ALA A 124 -16.46 -11.97 9.11
CA ALA A 124 -17.87 -11.96 9.48
C ALA A 124 -18.22 -10.91 10.54
N ARG A 125 -17.42 -10.79 11.61
CA ARG A 125 -17.65 -9.85 12.73
C ARG A 125 -17.45 -8.41 12.34
N SER A 126 -16.45 -8.14 11.52
CA SER A 126 -16.16 -6.77 11.13
C SER A 126 -17.20 -6.23 10.13
N GLY A 127 -18.09 -7.07 9.58
CA GLY A 127 -19.01 -6.71 8.48
C GLY A 127 -18.27 -6.44 7.16
N VAL A 128 -17.03 -6.01 7.28
CA VAL A 128 -15.92 -5.98 6.35
C VAL A 128 -14.66 -5.94 7.22
N MET A 129 -13.62 -6.73 6.95
CA MET A 129 -12.32 -6.52 7.62
C MET A 129 -12.02 -5.01 7.66
N GLU A 130 -11.61 -4.49 8.81
CA GLU A 130 -11.00 -3.15 8.91
C GLU A 130 -9.57 -3.23 8.33
N ILE A 131 -9.51 -3.65 7.07
CA ILE A 131 -8.53 -3.31 6.05
C ILE A 131 -9.37 -2.42 5.16
N ASP A 132 -9.12 -1.12 5.16
CA ASP A 132 -9.99 -0.11 4.53
C ASP A 132 -9.85 -0.11 2.98
N LEU A 133 -9.89 -1.29 2.37
CA LEU A 133 -10.17 -1.62 0.97
C LEU A 133 -11.65 -1.29 0.60
N VAL A 134 -12.38 -0.61 1.48
CA VAL A 134 -13.77 -0.95 1.86
C VAL A 134 -14.76 0.19 1.68
N GLY A 135 -14.31 1.41 1.38
CA GLY A 135 -15.25 2.48 1.02
C GLY A 135 -16.17 2.09 -0.15
N ARG A 136 -15.65 1.37 -1.16
CA ARG A 136 -16.43 0.86 -2.30
C ARG A 136 -16.65 -0.65 -2.27
N MET A 137 -15.69 -1.47 -1.81
CA MET A 137 -15.92 -2.90 -1.63
C MET A 137 -16.82 -3.22 -0.45
N GLY A 138 -16.92 -2.37 0.57
CA GLY A 138 -17.87 -2.53 1.67
C GLY A 138 -19.30 -2.25 1.27
N GLU A 139 -19.52 -1.41 0.26
CA GLU A 139 -20.82 -1.25 -0.38
C GLU A 139 -21.11 -2.42 -1.31
N PHE A 140 -20.13 -2.91 -2.08
CA PHE A 140 -20.24 -4.14 -2.87
C PHE A 140 -20.49 -5.40 -2.02
N VAL A 141 -19.80 -5.57 -0.89
CA VAL A 141 -19.98 -6.70 0.05
C VAL A 141 -21.32 -6.60 0.79
N ARG A 142 -21.86 -5.39 0.99
CA ARG A 142 -23.20 -5.19 1.57
C ARG A 142 -24.34 -5.36 0.56
N THR A 143 -24.14 -4.95 -0.69
CA THR A 143 -25.21 -4.84 -1.71
C THR A 143 -25.12 -5.84 -2.84
N GLY A 144 -23.97 -6.51 -3.00
CA GLY A 144 -23.66 -7.40 -4.13
C GLY A 144 -23.43 -6.69 -5.46
N ALA A 145 -23.37 -5.35 -5.50
CA ALA A 145 -23.34 -4.58 -6.76
C ALA A 145 -22.08 -3.70 -6.88
N LEU A 146 -21.28 -3.94 -7.92
CA LEU A 146 -20.31 -2.97 -8.42
C LEU A 146 -21.01 -2.08 -9.45
N PRO A 147 -20.64 -0.80 -9.61
CA PRO A 147 -21.15 0.03 -10.69
C PRO A 147 -20.83 -0.62 -12.04
N GLY A 148 -21.86 -1.10 -12.76
CA GLY A 148 -21.74 -1.68 -14.10
C GLY A 148 -21.32 -3.16 -14.20
N GLY A 149 -21.28 -3.91 -13.09
CA GLY A 149 -20.98 -5.35 -13.08
C GLY A 149 -22.21 -6.24 -12.84
N GLU A 150 -22.13 -7.53 -13.18
CA GLU A 150 -23.09 -8.53 -12.72
C GLU A 150 -23.19 -8.49 -11.19
N ARG A 151 -24.42 -8.48 -10.65
CA ARG A 151 -24.63 -8.60 -9.21
C ARG A 151 -24.11 -9.97 -8.74
N ARG A 152 -23.12 -9.97 -7.85
CA ARG A 152 -22.64 -11.17 -7.16
C ARG A 152 -23.25 -11.22 -5.77
N SER A 153 -23.44 -12.42 -5.22
CA SER A 153 -23.98 -12.51 -3.86
C SER A 153 -22.97 -11.96 -2.85
N ALA A 154 -23.44 -11.23 -1.84
CA ALA A 154 -22.62 -10.78 -0.72
C ALA A 154 -21.84 -11.92 -0.05
N ARG A 155 -22.38 -13.14 -0.12
CA ARG A 155 -21.75 -14.37 0.34
C ARG A 155 -20.51 -14.72 -0.49
N ALA A 156 -20.64 -14.77 -1.82
CA ALA A 156 -19.53 -15.08 -2.72
C ALA A 156 -18.39 -14.06 -2.55
N ALA A 157 -18.71 -12.76 -2.48
CA ALA A 157 -17.70 -11.73 -2.22
C ALA A 157 -16.95 -11.95 -0.89
N ARG A 158 -17.65 -12.36 0.18
CA ARG A 158 -17.02 -12.68 1.48
C ARG A 158 -16.15 -13.92 1.43
N GLU A 159 -16.60 -14.96 0.74
CA GLU A 159 -15.83 -16.19 0.53
C GLU A 159 -14.55 -15.86 -0.25
N GLY A 160 -14.64 -15.05 -1.32
CA GLY A 160 -13.49 -14.57 -2.07
C GLY A 160 -12.48 -13.76 -1.24
N VAL A 161 -12.95 -12.78 -0.43
CA VAL A 161 -12.07 -12.04 0.50
C VAL A 161 -11.38 -12.99 1.49
N THR A 162 -12.12 -13.97 2.01
CA THR A 162 -11.59 -14.94 2.98
C THR A 162 -10.50 -15.80 2.36
N THR A 163 -10.71 -16.32 1.15
CA THR A 163 -9.72 -17.13 0.43
C THR A 163 -8.45 -16.34 0.11
N ILE A 164 -8.57 -15.07 -0.29
CA ILE A 164 -7.40 -14.21 -0.51
C ILE A 164 -6.65 -13.95 0.80
N ALA A 165 -7.37 -13.67 1.88
CA ALA A 165 -6.75 -13.49 3.19
C ALA A 165 -6.06 -14.78 3.68
N LEU A 166 -6.64 -15.96 3.38
CA LEU A 166 -6.02 -17.25 3.64
C LEU A 166 -4.75 -17.45 2.81
N ALA A 167 -4.76 -17.11 1.53
CA ALA A 167 -3.58 -17.24 0.67
C ALA A 167 -2.44 -16.31 1.12
N GLN A 168 -2.76 -15.11 1.59
CA GLN A 168 -1.79 -14.21 2.23
C GLN A 168 -1.29 -14.75 3.58
N ALA A 169 -2.13 -15.51 4.28
CA ALA A 169 -1.83 -16.04 5.60
C ALA A 169 -0.95 -17.30 5.57
N LEU A 170 -1.30 -18.23 4.69
CA LEU A 170 -0.78 -19.59 4.61
C LEU A 170 0.20 -19.78 3.45
N GLY A 171 0.16 -18.90 2.45
CA GLY A 171 0.83 -19.08 1.17
C GLY A 171 -0.17 -19.46 0.08
N PHE A 172 0.15 -19.10 -1.17
CA PHE A 172 -0.70 -19.41 -2.32
C PHE A 172 -0.76 -20.92 -2.60
N ASP A 173 0.33 -21.65 -2.33
CA ASP A 173 0.43 -23.08 -2.57
C ASP A 173 -0.52 -23.89 -1.68
N GLU A 174 -0.76 -23.42 -0.44
CA GLU A 174 -1.67 -24.06 0.51
C GLU A 174 -3.15 -23.85 0.17
N VAL A 175 -3.47 -22.73 -0.49
CA VAL A 175 -4.84 -22.43 -0.91
C VAL A 175 -5.14 -23.04 -2.28
N GLY A 176 -4.13 -23.19 -3.13
CA GLY A 176 -4.25 -23.65 -4.50
C GLY A 176 -4.71 -22.56 -5.47
N SER A 177 -4.19 -22.63 -6.69
CA SER A 177 -4.44 -21.70 -7.77
C SER A 177 -5.93 -21.60 -8.12
N ASP A 178 -6.64 -22.73 -8.19
CA ASP A 178 -8.07 -22.75 -8.51
C ASP A 178 -8.93 -22.04 -7.45
N ALA A 179 -8.68 -22.24 -6.15
CA ALA A 179 -9.41 -21.54 -5.10
C ALA A 179 -9.13 -20.04 -5.12
N MET A 180 -7.89 -19.63 -5.39
CA MET A 180 -7.53 -18.23 -5.57
C MET A 180 -8.23 -17.63 -6.81
N MET A 181 -8.29 -18.37 -7.92
CA MET A 181 -8.99 -17.94 -9.13
C MET A 181 -10.49 -17.79 -8.92
N HIS A 182 -11.12 -18.72 -8.19
CA HIS A 182 -12.51 -18.61 -7.78
C HIS A 182 -12.72 -17.38 -6.90
N ALA A 183 -11.86 -17.15 -5.92
CA ALA A 183 -11.94 -16.01 -5.03
C ALA A 183 -11.84 -14.66 -5.75
N LEU A 184 -10.91 -14.54 -6.70
CA LEU A 184 -10.76 -13.35 -7.53
C LEU A 184 -11.96 -13.13 -8.46
N THR A 185 -12.55 -14.21 -8.96
CA THR A 185 -13.77 -14.19 -9.77
C THR A 185 -14.99 -13.76 -8.94
N ASP A 186 -15.10 -14.27 -7.71
CA ASP A 186 -16.20 -13.97 -6.78
C ASP A 186 -16.16 -12.53 -6.29
N LEU A 187 -14.98 -11.92 -6.26
CA LEU A 187 -14.83 -10.49 -6.03
C LEU A 187 -15.33 -9.62 -7.20
N GLY A 188 -15.64 -10.20 -8.36
CA GLY A 188 -16.28 -9.54 -9.52
C GLY A 188 -15.52 -8.35 -10.11
N SER A 189 -14.31 -8.08 -9.64
CA SER A 189 -13.54 -6.86 -9.89
C SER A 189 -12.25 -7.14 -10.69
N VAL A 190 -11.92 -8.41 -10.90
CA VAL A 190 -10.74 -8.82 -11.65
C VAL A 190 -11.14 -9.13 -13.10
N PRO A 191 -10.59 -8.41 -14.09
CA PRO A 191 -10.93 -8.63 -15.49
C PRO A 191 -10.52 -10.03 -15.97
N ALA A 192 -11.23 -10.59 -16.95
CA ALA A 192 -10.96 -11.94 -17.46
C ALA A 192 -9.52 -12.13 -17.97
N ASP A 193 -8.95 -11.11 -18.62
CA ASP A 193 -7.54 -11.09 -19.07
C ASP A 193 -6.54 -11.14 -17.90
N TYR A 194 -6.88 -10.51 -16.78
CA TYR A 194 -6.10 -10.60 -15.54
C TYR A 194 -6.27 -11.94 -14.86
N LEU A 195 -7.48 -12.50 -14.88
CA LEU A 195 -7.74 -13.82 -14.33
C LEU A 195 -6.93 -14.88 -15.08
N ASP A 196 -6.90 -14.84 -16.41
CA ASP A 196 -6.08 -15.74 -17.22
C ASP A 196 -4.59 -15.60 -16.93
N SER A 197 -4.13 -14.37 -16.73
CA SER A 197 -2.74 -14.09 -16.42
C SER A 197 -2.34 -14.52 -15.01
N ALA A 198 -3.19 -14.25 -14.03
CA ALA A 198 -3.03 -14.71 -12.65
C ALA A 198 -3.06 -16.23 -12.59
N ARG A 199 -3.96 -16.89 -13.33
CA ARG A 199 -4.02 -18.36 -13.47
C ARG A 199 -2.72 -18.90 -14.05
N ARG A 200 -2.19 -18.32 -15.13
CA ARG A 200 -0.90 -18.75 -15.71
C ARG A 200 0.25 -18.60 -14.73
N LEU A 201 0.29 -17.50 -13.98
CA LEU A 201 1.32 -17.28 -12.97
C LEU A 201 1.20 -18.31 -11.85
N LEU A 202 0.03 -18.43 -11.23
CA LEU A 202 -0.22 -19.36 -10.12
C LEU A 202 0.06 -20.82 -10.52
N VAL A 203 -0.47 -21.27 -11.66
CA VAL A 203 -0.22 -22.63 -12.19
C VAL A 203 1.26 -22.85 -12.52
N ALA A 204 1.95 -21.85 -13.07
CA ALA A 204 3.39 -21.98 -13.33
C ALA A 204 4.20 -22.13 -12.03
N GLY A 205 3.76 -21.53 -10.92
CA GLY A 205 4.47 -21.70 -9.64
C GLY A 205 4.23 -23.07 -9.02
N GLU A 206 2.97 -23.54 -9.05
CA GLU A 206 2.60 -24.89 -8.62
C GLU A 206 3.39 -25.96 -9.38
N LEU A 207 3.48 -25.83 -10.71
CA LEU A 207 4.19 -26.78 -11.57
C LEU A 207 5.72 -26.75 -11.39
N THR A 208 6.29 -25.61 -11.01
CA THR A 208 7.74 -25.47 -10.83
C THR A 208 8.19 -25.68 -9.39
N GLY A 209 7.25 -25.83 -8.44
CA GLY A 209 7.54 -25.85 -7.01
C GLY A 209 8.18 -24.56 -6.51
N LYS A 210 8.08 -23.48 -7.29
CA LYS A 210 8.61 -22.15 -6.95
C LYS A 210 7.43 -21.21 -6.83
N PRO A 211 7.26 -20.49 -5.72
CA PRO A 211 6.12 -19.62 -5.55
C PRO A 211 6.07 -18.57 -6.68
N SER A 212 4.95 -18.51 -7.41
CA SER A 212 4.73 -17.59 -8.55
C SER A 212 4.84 -16.12 -8.15
N VAL A 213 4.58 -15.86 -6.88
CA VAL A 213 4.82 -14.61 -6.19
C VAL A 213 5.66 -15.00 -4.98
N VAL A 214 6.94 -14.64 -4.99
CA VAL A 214 7.76 -14.76 -3.78
C VAL A 214 7.11 -13.86 -2.75
N ILE A 215 6.33 -14.43 -1.83
CA ILE A 215 5.97 -13.77 -0.58
C ILE A 215 7.13 -14.13 0.35
N PRO A 216 8.05 -13.20 0.64
CA PRO A 216 9.17 -13.53 1.48
C PRO A 216 8.68 -13.93 2.89
N ASP A 217 9.36 -14.90 3.50
CA ASP A 217 9.06 -15.39 4.86
C ASP A 217 8.90 -14.22 5.84
N ARG A 218 7.91 -14.28 6.73
CA ARG A 218 7.58 -13.14 7.61
C ARG A 218 8.73 -12.79 8.54
N ARG A 219 9.42 -13.80 9.09
CA ARG A 219 10.54 -13.55 10.00
C ARG A 219 11.69 -12.91 9.23
N GLU A 220 11.93 -13.37 8.01
CA GLU A 220 12.91 -12.80 7.10
C GLU A 220 12.56 -11.37 6.67
N GLN A 221 11.32 -11.09 6.27
CA GLN A 221 10.85 -9.73 5.95
C GLN A 221 11.02 -8.78 7.12
N ARG A 222 10.65 -9.22 8.32
CA ARG A 222 10.80 -8.41 9.53
C ARG A 222 12.27 -8.14 9.84
N LYS A 223 13.15 -9.15 9.71
CA LYS A 223 14.60 -8.99 9.86
C LYS A 223 15.17 -8.02 8.83
N ARG A 224 14.76 -8.14 7.56
CA ARG A 224 15.15 -7.20 6.51
C ARG A 224 14.71 -5.79 6.85
N LEU A 225 13.45 -5.58 7.19
CA LEU A 225 12.94 -4.27 7.62
C LEU A 225 13.69 -3.69 8.83
N GLN A 226 14.23 -4.53 9.72
CA GLN A 226 15.10 -4.08 10.81
C GLN A 226 16.51 -3.69 10.34
N ALA A 227 17.07 -4.40 9.35
CA ALA A 227 18.44 -4.22 8.85
C ALA A 227 18.57 -3.16 7.73
N THR A 228 17.51 -2.90 6.98
CA THR A 228 17.50 -1.96 5.84
C THR A 228 17.84 -0.54 6.28
N THR A 229 18.73 0.15 5.59
CA THR A 229 19.11 1.54 5.89
C THR A 229 17.96 2.52 5.62
N HIS A 230 18.03 3.74 6.18
CA HIS A 230 16.99 4.75 5.93
C HIS A 230 16.85 5.11 4.44
N GLN A 231 17.97 5.18 3.72
CA GLN A 231 17.98 5.50 2.29
C GLN A 231 17.31 4.41 1.46
N GLU A 232 17.51 3.14 1.81
CA GLU A 232 16.81 2.04 1.15
C GLU A 232 15.31 2.04 1.46
N LEU A 233 14.90 2.43 2.67
CA LEU A 233 13.47 2.61 2.99
C LEU A 233 12.85 3.75 2.19
N ILE A 234 13.55 4.86 2.00
CA ILE A 234 13.12 5.98 1.16
C ILE A 234 13.01 5.52 -0.30
N GLY A 235 14.00 4.80 -0.83
CA GLY A 235 13.95 4.25 -2.19
C GLY A 235 12.78 3.30 -2.39
N ALA A 236 12.55 2.38 -1.43
CA ALA A 236 11.41 1.47 -1.47
C ALA A 236 10.07 2.20 -1.39
N ARG A 237 9.96 3.27 -0.58
CA ARG A 237 8.76 4.12 -0.51
C ARG A 237 8.46 4.77 -1.85
N ASN A 238 9.45 5.44 -2.43
CA ASN A 238 9.29 6.19 -3.67
C ASN A 238 8.84 5.25 -4.80
N LEU A 239 9.56 4.12 -4.95
CA LEU A 239 9.21 3.10 -5.94
C LEU A 239 7.82 2.50 -5.70
N ALA A 240 7.43 2.24 -4.44
CA ALA A 240 6.09 1.76 -4.12
C ALA A 240 5.01 2.75 -4.54
N GLN A 241 5.18 4.05 -4.24
CA GLN A 241 4.20 5.08 -4.54
C GLN A 241 4.06 5.32 -6.04
N GLU A 242 5.16 5.26 -6.80
CA GLU A 242 5.13 5.37 -8.26
C GLU A 242 4.42 4.17 -8.92
N LEU A 243 4.74 2.93 -8.50
CA LEU A 243 4.07 1.74 -9.01
C LEU A 243 2.56 1.78 -8.70
N LEU A 244 2.21 2.12 -7.47
CA LEU A 244 0.81 2.24 -7.06
C LEU A 244 0.11 3.39 -7.81
N GLY A 245 0.82 4.49 -8.08
CA GLY A 245 0.31 5.60 -8.90
C GLY A 245 0.04 5.18 -10.34
N ALA A 246 0.97 4.43 -10.96
CA ALA A 246 0.79 3.88 -12.31
C ALA A 246 -0.37 2.89 -12.38
N VAL A 247 -0.51 2.01 -11.38
CA VAL A 247 -1.65 1.10 -11.24
C VAL A 247 -2.95 1.88 -11.09
N GLY A 248 -2.98 2.91 -10.24
CA GLY A 248 -4.14 3.77 -10.05
C GLY A 248 -4.57 4.50 -11.34
N ALA A 249 -3.61 5.03 -12.09
CA ALA A 249 -3.87 5.68 -13.39
C ALA A 249 -4.45 4.71 -14.42
N LEU A 250 -3.88 3.50 -14.53
CA LEU A 250 -4.40 2.46 -15.42
C LEU A 250 -5.84 2.06 -15.08
N GLN A 251 -6.16 1.97 -13.80
CA GLN A 251 -7.52 1.68 -13.35
C GLN A 251 -8.48 2.84 -13.64
N LEU A 252 -8.03 4.08 -13.49
CA LEU A 252 -8.82 5.26 -13.85
C LEU A 252 -9.13 5.29 -15.35
N PHE A 253 -8.13 5.08 -16.22
CA PHE A 253 -8.34 5.03 -17.67
C PHE A 253 -9.37 3.96 -18.05
N ARG A 254 -9.27 2.77 -17.44
CA ARG A 254 -10.27 1.71 -17.60
C ARG A 254 -11.67 2.17 -17.18
N MET A 255 -11.84 2.77 -15.99
CA MET A 255 -13.14 3.25 -15.52
C MET A 255 -13.75 4.29 -16.45
N LEU A 256 -12.89 5.09 -17.12
CA LEU A 256 -13.31 6.08 -18.09
C LEU A 256 -13.51 5.50 -19.50
N GLY A 257 -13.34 4.19 -19.70
CA GLY A 257 -13.42 3.55 -21.02
C GLY A 257 -12.28 3.93 -21.96
N VAL A 258 -11.23 4.56 -21.44
CA VAL A 258 -10.05 4.96 -22.19
C VAL A 258 -9.12 3.74 -22.25
N SER A 259 -9.12 3.06 -23.39
CA SER A 259 -8.13 2.03 -23.72
C SER A 259 -7.33 2.48 -24.94
N ASN A 260 -6.02 2.30 -24.87
CA ASN A 260 -5.11 2.52 -25.98
C ASN A 260 -3.94 1.55 -25.92
N ARG A 261 -3.16 1.49 -27.00
CA ARG A 261 -2.04 0.57 -27.14
C ARG A 261 -1.02 0.72 -26.01
N GLU A 262 -0.82 1.93 -25.50
CA GLU A 262 0.10 2.26 -24.44
C GLU A 262 -0.38 1.71 -23.08
N THR A 263 -1.64 1.95 -22.71
CA THR A 263 -2.23 1.43 -21.47
C THR A 263 -2.32 -0.10 -21.46
N ASP A 264 -2.60 -0.72 -22.61
CA ASP A 264 -2.60 -2.18 -22.75
C ASP A 264 -1.19 -2.78 -22.68
N ARG A 265 -0.19 -2.10 -23.28
CA ARG A 265 1.22 -2.49 -23.15
C ARG A 265 1.70 -2.40 -21.71
N LEU A 266 1.32 -1.34 -20.98
CA LEU A 266 1.76 -1.14 -19.60
C LEU A 266 1.17 -2.23 -18.71
N ARG A 267 -0.13 -2.50 -18.89
CA ARG A 267 -0.82 -3.63 -18.27
C ARG A 267 -0.09 -4.94 -18.55
N ALA A 268 0.21 -5.24 -19.82
CA ALA A 268 0.91 -6.46 -20.19
C ALA A 268 2.32 -6.55 -19.57
N THR A 269 3.00 -5.42 -19.37
CA THR A 269 4.31 -5.36 -18.68
C THR A 269 4.17 -5.71 -17.20
N PHE A 270 3.23 -5.12 -16.47
CA PHE A 270 3.00 -5.49 -15.08
C PHE A 270 2.60 -6.96 -14.92
N VAL A 271 1.78 -7.47 -15.83
CA VAL A 271 1.38 -8.88 -15.84
C VAL A 271 2.58 -9.80 -16.06
N ARG A 272 3.41 -9.53 -17.08
CA ARG A 272 4.62 -10.31 -17.36
C ARG A 272 5.62 -10.26 -16.21
N ALA A 273 5.65 -9.15 -15.49
CA ALA A 273 6.45 -8.94 -14.29
C ALA A 273 5.89 -9.68 -13.04
N GLY A 274 4.73 -10.32 -13.10
CA GLY A 274 4.10 -10.92 -11.91
C GLY A 274 3.52 -9.90 -10.94
N LEU A 275 3.50 -8.61 -11.30
CA LEU A 275 2.95 -7.51 -10.51
C LEU A 275 1.46 -7.27 -10.78
N GLY A 276 0.81 -8.14 -11.54
CA GLY A 276 -0.65 -8.10 -11.78
C GLY A 276 -1.46 -8.08 -10.49
N VAL A 277 -0.95 -8.67 -9.41
CA VAL A 277 -1.58 -8.65 -8.08
C VAL A 277 -1.68 -7.26 -7.47
N LEU A 278 -0.78 -6.33 -7.82
CA LEU A 278 -0.83 -4.94 -7.35
C LEU A 278 -2.09 -4.22 -7.86
N PHE A 279 -2.70 -4.66 -8.98
CA PHE A 279 -3.94 -4.09 -9.50
C PHE A 279 -5.17 -4.40 -8.67
N ILE A 280 -5.13 -5.48 -7.88
CA ILE A 280 -6.23 -5.89 -7.00
C ILE A 280 -6.27 -4.98 -5.77
N GLY A 281 -5.11 -4.47 -5.31
CA GLY A 281 -5.01 -3.57 -4.14
C GLY A 281 -4.92 -2.08 -4.45
N GLY A 282 -4.37 -1.70 -5.62
CA GLY A 282 -3.99 -0.31 -5.92
C GLY A 282 -5.14 0.67 -6.22
N LEU A 283 -6.38 0.19 -6.31
CA LEU A 283 -7.52 0.98 -6.82
C LEU A 283 -8.00 2.08 -5.87
N VAL A 284 -7.64 2.04 -4.58
CA VAL A 284 -8.28 2.90 -3.56
C VAL A 284 -7.29 3.64 -2.66
N LYS A 285 -6.02 3.23 -2.58
CA LYS A 285 -5.14 3.62 -1.46
C LYS A 285 -3.64 3.71 -1.78
N VAL A 286 -3.30 4.33 -2.91
CA VAL A 286 -1.92 4.58 -3.35
C VAL A 286 -1.05 5.27 -2.27
N HIS A 287 -1.67 5.96 -1.31
CA HIS A 287 -0.98 6.76 -0.29
C HIS A 287 -1.26 6.35 1.16
N ASP A 288 -1.98 5.25 1.41
CA ASP A 288 -2.28 4.83 2.78
C ASP A 288 -1.22 3.85 3.32
N ALA A 289 -0.91 3.97 4.61
CA ALA A 289 0.05 3.12 5.29
C ALA A 289 -0.31 1.64 5.23
N ASP A 290 -1.61 1.31 5.25
CA ASP A 290 -2.09 -0.07 5.14
C ASP A 290 -1.76 -0.72 3.78
N THR A 291 -1.56 0.08 2.73
CA THR A 291 -1.26 -0.41 1.37
C THR A 291 0.20 -0.23 1.00
N VAL A 292 0.78 0.93 1.32
CA VAL A 292 2.15 1.24 0.95
C VAL A 292 3.16 0.40 1.75
N VAL A 293 2.93 0.13 3.04
CA VAL A 293 3.89 -0.62 3.85
C VAL A 293 4.08 -2.07 3.39
N PRO A 294 3.03 -2.85 3.06
CA PRO A 294 3.20 -4.17 2.47
C PRO A 294 3.97 -4.14 1.15
N VAL A 295 3.66 -3.20 0.25
CA VAL A 295 4.36 -3.05 -1.04
C VAL A 295 5.83 -2.67 -0.82
N MET A 296 6.09 -1.69 0.03
CA MET A 296 7.44 -1.31 0.43
C MET A 296 8.22 -2.50 1.00
N THR A 297 7.61 -3.29 1.88
CA THR A 297 8.27 -4.44 2.51
C THR A 297 8.58 -5.51 1.47
N ALA A 298 7.69 -5.72 0.49
CA ALA A 298 7.96 -6.61 -0.64
C ALA A 298 9.12 -6.10 -1.50
N LEU A 299 9.22 -4.79 -1.74
CA LEU A 299 10.32 -4.16 -2.46
C LEU A 299 11.68 -4.20 -1.73
N LEU A 300 11.72 -4.64 -0.47
CA LEU A 300 12.98 -4.95 0.21
C LEU A 300 13.54 -6.31 -0.24
N ASP A 301 12.76 -7.13 -0.94
CA ASP A 301 13.29 -8.29 -1.63
C ASP A 301 13.97 -7.88 -2.95
N PRO A 302 15.26 -8.23 -3.17
CA PRO A 302 15.99 -7.84 -4.37
C PRO A 302 15.32 -8.31 -5.67
N THR A 303 14.64 -9.46 -5.65
CA THR A 303 13.95 -10.00 -6.83
C THR A 303 12.74 -9.15 -7.17
N VAL A 304 11.91 -8.85 -6.17
CA VAL A 304 10.72 -8.01 -6.34
C VAL A 304 11.14 -6.58 -6.72
N ARG A 305 12.22 -6.08 -6.12
CA ARG A 305 12.79 -4.77 -6.43
C ARG A 305 13.28 -4.69 -7.88
N ALA A 306 14.04 -5.67 -8.36
CA ALA A 306 14.54 -5.68 -9.74
C ALA A 306 13.39 -5.68 -10.76
N VAL A 307 12.32 -6.43 -10.48
CA VAL A 307 11.10 -6.44 -11.30
C VAL A 307 10.40 -5.09 -11.28
N ALA A 308 10.28 -4.47 -10.11
CA ALA A 308 9.68 -3.14 -9.95
C ALA A 308 10.49 -2.04 -10.64
N GLU A 309 11.82 -2.07 -10.51
CA GLU A 309 12.75 -1.16 -11.19
C GLU A 309 12.68 -1.34 -12.71
N TYR A 310 12.54 -2.58 -13.20
CA TYR A 310 12.28 -2.84 -14.61
C TYR A 310 10.98 -2.17 -15.07
N VAL A 311 9.88 -2.31 -14.33
CA VAL A 311 8.60 -1.64 -14.66
C VAL A 311 8.74 -0.12 -14.61
N HIS A 312 9.40 0.41 -13.59
CA HIS A 312 9.68 1.84 -13.43
C HIS A 312 10.51 2.39 -14.60
N ALA A 313 11.61 1.75 -14.98
CA ALA A 313 12.40 2.16 -16.13
C ALA A 313 11.54 2.22 -17.41
N HIS A 314 10.70 1.21 -17.64
CA HIS A 314 9.82 1.19 -18.81
C HIS A 314 8.78 2.33 -18.78
N LEU A 315 8.30 2.73 -17.60
CA LEU A 315 7.42 3.89 -17.42
C LEU A 315 8.09 5.22 -17.81
N HIS A 316 9.40 5.35 -17.56
CA HIS A 316 10.13 6.61 -17.73
C HIS A 316 10.94 6.73 -19.03
N ASP A 317 11.29 5.62 -19.70
CA ASP A 317 12.09 5.61 -20.94
C ASP A 317 11.33 6.14 -22.19
N GLY A 318 10.17 6.79 -22.01
CA GLY A 318 9.37 7.35 -23.11
C GLY A 318 8.72 6.31 -24.02
N SER A 319 8.96 5.02 -23.79
CA SER A 319 8.32 3.89 -24.48
C SER A 319 6.81 3.82 -24.23
N PHE A 320 6.34 4.42 -23.13
CA PHE A 320 4.96 4.84 -22.95
C PHE A 320 4.90 6.32 -23.34
N GLY A 321 4.56 6.59 -24.60
CA GLY A 321 4.48 7.95 -25.13
C GLY A 321 3.77 8.87 -24.14
N ASP A 322 4.46 9.97 -23.82
CA ASP A 322 4.09 11.05 -22.89
C ASP A 322 2.80 10.78 -22.10
N ILE A 323 2.94 10.12 -20.93
CA ILE A 323 1.83 9.91 -19.99
C ILE A 323 1.12 11.24 -19.68
N HIS A 324 1.82 12.38 -19.70
CA HIS A 324 1.21 13.69 -19.57
C HIS A 324 0.30 14.01 -20.77
N ALA A 325 0.71 13.72 -22.00
CA ALA A 325 -0.17 13.84 -23.17
C ALA A 325 -1.40 12.91 -23.11
N LEU A 326 -1.35 11.84 -22.30
CA LEU A 326 -2.47 10.92 -22.04
C LEU A 326 -3.42 11.52 -20.97
N PHE A 327 -2.88 12.14 -19.92
CA PHE A 327 -3.63 12.96 -18.97
C PHE A 327 -4.28 14.17 -19.65
N ASP A 328 -3.56 14.90 -20.50
CA ASP A 328 -4.09 16.04 -21.28
C ASP A 328 -5.19 15.62 -22.26
N ARG A 329 -5.11 14.40 -22.81
CA ARG A 329 -6.18 13.83 -23.63
C ARG A 329 -7.40 13.46 -22.79
N ALA A 330 -7.20 12.86 -21.62
CA ALA A 330 -8.28 12.54 -20.69
C ALA A 330 -8.97 13.82 -20.17
N GLU A 331 -8.21 14.87 -19.85
CA GLU A 331 -8.75 16.15 -19.40
C GLU A 331 -9.55 16.85 -20.52
N ARG A 332 -9.04 16.86 -21.76
CA ARG A 332 -9.78 17.38 -22.92
C ARG A 332 -11.07 16.60 -23.17
N TYR A 333 -11.02 15.28 -23.08
CA TYR A 333 -12.21 14.42 -23.22
C TYR A 333 -13.26 14.70 -22.13
N LEU A 334 -12.84 14.81 -20.87
CA LEU A 334 -13.74 15.14 -19.75
C LEU A 334 -14.34 16.55 -19.90
N THR A 335 -13.56 17.51 -20.41
CA THR A 335 -14.01 18.87 -20.67
C THR A 335 -15.05 18.91 -21.80
N GLN A 336 -14.82 18.17 -22.90
CA GLN A 336 -15.78 18.03 -23.99
C GLN A 336 -17.08 17.36 -23.53
N ARG A 337 -17.00 16.31 -22.71
CA ARG A 337 -18.18 15.62 -22.18
C ARG A 337 -19.00 16.46 -21.17
N ARG A 338 -18.36 17.42 -20.49
CA ARG A 338 -19.07 18.41 -19.66
C ARG A 338 -19.76 19.48 -20.49
N ALA A 339 -19.22 19.78 -21.68
CA ALA A 339 -19.78 20.77 -22.60
C ALA A 339 -20.96 20.22 -23.43
N ASP A 340 -21.06 18.90 -23.61
CA ASP A 340 -22.18 18.24 -24.30
C ASP A 340 -22.77 17.12 -23.42
N PRO A 341 -23.77 17.43 -22.57
CA PRO A 341 -24.33 16.48 -21.60
C PRO A 341 -25.37 15.51 -22.18
N ARG A 342 -25.42 15.33 -23.51
CA ARG A 342 -26.39 14.47 -24.18
C ARG A 342 -25.99 13.00 -24.20
#